data_AF-A0A1C5XWY2-F1
#
_entry.id   AF-A0A1C5XWY2-F1
#
_cell.length_a   1.000
_cell.length_b   1.000
_cell.length_c   1.000
_cell.angle_alpha   90.00
_cell.angle_beta   90.00
_cell.angle_gamma   90.00
#
_symmetry.space_group_name_H-M   'P 1'
#
loop_
_entity.id
_entity.type
_entity.pdbx_description
1 polymer ?
#
loop_
_entity_poly.entity_id
_entity_poly.type
_entity_poly.pdbx_seq_one_letter_code
_entity_poly.pdbx_strand_id
1 'polypeptide(L)' 'MAADKIKFDKYILIRYFQEYLPVERESENVIYKTSQQIQDELSEMADISINQIAATMVELRYKLTIGPDGRPAWMMLRR' A
#
# COMPACT_ATOMS: atom_id res chain seq x y z
N MET A 1 12.98 -10.05 -18.74
CA MET A 1 11.79 -10.79 -18.26
C MET A 1 11.54 -10.58 -16.76
N ALA A 2 12.34 -11.10 -15.83
CA ALA A 2 12.10 -10.90 -14.38
C ALA A 2 12.27 -9.43 -13.93
N ALA A 3 13.32 -8.76 -14.40
CA ALA A 3 13.57 -7.35 -14.08
C ALA A 3 12.47 -6.41 -14.63
N ASP A 4 11.86 -6.76 -15.76
CA ASP A 4 10.80 -5.96 -16.38
C ASP A 4 9.49 -6.09 -15.60
N LYS A 5 9.17 -7.31 -15.11
CA LYS A 5 8.04 -7.52 -14.19
C LYS A 5 8.21 -6.70 -12.90
N ILE A 6 9.40 -6.73 -12.29
CA ILE A 6 9.67 -5.94 -11.07
C ILE A 6 9.45 -4.44 -11.31
N LYS A 7 9.92 -3.91 -12.45
CA LYS A 7 9.71 -2.51 -12.80
C LYS A 7 8.23 -2.18 -13.02
N PHE A 8 7.50 -3.07 -13.69
CA PHE A 8 6.06 -2.91 -13.93
C PHE A 8 5.27 -2.94 -12.61
N ASP A 9 5.49 -3.94 -11.77
CA ASP A 9 4.82 -4.07 -10.46
C ASP A 9 5.07 -2.82 -9.59
N LYS A 10 6.33 -2.34 -9.55
CA LYS A 10 6.67 -1.11 -8.81
C LYS A 10 5.97 0.12 -9.40
N TYR A 11 5.85 0.21 -10.72
CA TYR A 11 5.10 1.29 -11.37
C TYR A 11 3.61 1.27 -10.98
N ILE A 12 2.97 0.10 -10.99
CA ILE A 12 1.56 -0.05 -10.57
C ILE A 12 1.38 0.40 -9.12
N LEU A 13 2.26 -0.06 -8.20
CA LEU A 13 2.21 0.36 -6.80
C LEU A 13 2.36 1.86 -6.63
N ILE A 14 3.34 2.48 -7.30
CA ILE A 14 3.54 3.93 -7.24
C ILE A 14 2.29 4.67 -7.73
N ARG A 15 1.66 4.22 -8.83
CA ARG A 15 0.44 4.83 -9.36
C ARG A 15 -0.73 4.68 -8.39
N TYR A 16 -0.91 3.51 -7.79
CA TYR A 16 -1.92 3.29 -6.76
C TYR A 16 -1.70 4.21 -5.55
N PHE A 17 -0.46 4.32 -5.06
CA PHE A 17 -0.14 5.16 -3.92
C PHE A 17 -0.13 6.67 -4.21
N GLN A 18 -0.28 7.12 -5.46
CA GLN A 18 -0.46 8.55 -5.77
C GLN A 18 -1.84 9.08 -5.38
N GLU A 19 -2.84 8.19 -5.27
CA GLU A 19 -4.19 8.50 -4.79
C GLU A 19 -4.25 8.62 -3.26
N TYR A 20 -3.14 8.32 -2.59
CA TYR A 20 -3.05 8.30 -1.15
C TYR A 20 -1.83 9.10 -0.66
N LEU A 21 -1.91 9.63 0.54
CA LEU A 21 -0.82 10.33 1.20
C LEU A 21 -0.39 9.57 2.46
N PRO A 22 0.92 9.45 2.73
CA PRO A 22 1.39 8.95 4.01
C PRO A 22 0.98 9.89 5.13
N VAL A 23 0.67 9.33 6.30
CA VAL A 23 0.18 10.11 7.45
C VAL A 23 1.08 9.89 8.65
N GLU A 24 1.47 10.99 9.32
CA GLU A 24 2.29 10.92 10.53
C GLU A 24 1.47 10.63 11.80
N ARG A 25 0.23 11.12 11.84
CA ARG A 25 -0.66 11.11 13.02
C ARG A 25 -2.07 10.67 12.65
N GLU A 26 -2.75 10.05 13.60
CA GLU A 26 -4.16 9.71 13.47
C GLU A 26 -4.99 11.00 13.35
N SER A 27 -5.94 11.00 12.42
CA SER A 27 -6.93 12.07 12.23
C SER A 27 -8.24 11.47 11.72
N GLU A 28 -9.33 12.23 11.77
CA GLU A 28 -10.68 11.73 11.41
C GLU A 28 -10.78 11.18 9.98
N ASN A 29 -9.88 11.60 9.08
CA ASN A 29 -9.89 11.20 7.67
C ASN A 29 -8.89 10.09 7.33
N VAL A 30 -8.19 9.52 8.33
CA VAL A 30 -7.24 8.43 8.09
C VAL A 30 -7.99 7.14 7.75
N ILE A 31 -7.56 6.53 6.66
CA ILE A 31 -7.98 5.21 6.20
C ILE A 31 -6.90 4.21 6.61
N TYR A 32 -7.34 2.99 6.93
CA TYR A 32 -6.47 1.87 7.23
C TYR A 32 -6.65 0.83 6.13
N LYS A 33 -5.56 0.46 5.44
CA LYS A 33 -5.57 -0.67 4.51
C LYS A 33 -4.49 -1.67 4.85
N THR A 34 -4.84 -2.95 4.88
CA THR A 34 -3.88 -4.05 4.96
C THR A 34 -3.21 -4.26 3.62
N SER A 35 -2.01 -4.85 3.61
CA SER A 35 -1.38 -5.26 2.35
C SER A 35 -2.21 -6.27 1.55
N GLN A 36 -3.04 -7.09 2.22
CA GLN A 36 -3.96 -8.01 1.55
C GLN A 36 -5.03 -7.25 0.77
N GLN A 37 -5.66 -6.25 1.39
CA GLN A 37 -6.66 -5.42 0.70
C GLN A 37 -6.08 -4.69 -0.50
N ILE A 38 -4.85 -4.17 -0.39
CA ILE A 38 -4.14 -3.54 -1.51
C ILE A 38 -3.87 -4.58 -2.62
N GLN A 39 -3.47 -5.80 -2.26
CA GLN A 39 -3.27 -6.88 -3.23
C GLN A 39 -4.58 -7.22 -3.95
N ASP A 40 -5.68 -7.38 -3.21
CA ASP A 40 -6.98 -7.72 -3.77
C ASP A 40 -7.45 -6.65 -4.77
N GLU A 41 -7.26 -5.36 -4.44
CA GLU A 41 -7.59 -4.22 -5.31
C GLU A 41 -6.74 -4.16 -6.59
N LEU A 42 -5.50 -4.64 -6.54
CA LEU A 42 -4.57 -4.64 -7.67
C LEU A 42 -4.58 -5.94 -8.47
N SER A 43 -5.31 -6.96 -8.01
CA SER A 43 -5.26 -8.32 -8.55
C SER A 43 -5.68 -8.43 -10.01
N GLU A 44 -6.56 -7.55 -10.49
CA GLU A 44 -6.96 -7.47 -11.90
C GLU A 44 -5.88 -6.87 -12.81
N MET A 45 -4.92 -6.14 -12.25
CA MET A 45 -3.89 -5.41 -12.99
C MET A 45 -2.52 -6.09 -12.93
N ALA A 46 -2.14 -6.61 -11.77
CA ALA A 46 -0.82 -7.16 -11.53
C ALA A 46 -0.83 -8.19 -10.40
N ASP A 47 -0.05 -9.26 -10.60
CA ASP A 47 0.23 -10.27 -9.57
C ASP A 47 1.39 -9.80 -8.69
N ILE A 48 1.05 -8.98 -7.69
CA ILE A 48 1.99 -8.37 -6.73
C ILE A 48 1.82 -9.05 -5.38
N SER A 49 2.92 -9.50 -4.78
CA SER A 49 2.89 -10.12 -3.46
C SER A 49 2.71 -9.09 -2.33
N ILE A 50 2.10 -9.54 -1.23
CA ILE A 50 1.99 -8.79 0.04
C ILE A 50 3.34 -8.23 0.50
N ASN A 51 4.42 -8.99 0.33
CA ASN A 51 5.77 -8.57 0.72
C ASN A 51 6.30 -7.43 -0.15
N GLN A 52 6.03 -7.43 -1.45
CA GLN A 52 6.39 -6.33 -2.35
C GLN A 52 5.61 -5.06 -2.02
N ILE A 53 4.32 -5.19 -1.69
CA ILE A 53 3.48 -4.08 -1.22
C ILE A 53 4.07 -3.51 0.06
N ALA A 54 4.32 -4.35 1.07
CA ALA A 54 4.85 -3.92 2.36
C ALA A 54 6.21 -3.23 2.24
N ALA A 55 7.13 -3.79 1.45
CA ALA A 55 8.43 -3.18 1.20
C ALA A 55 8.29 -1.79 0.56
N THR A 56 7.39 -1.65 -0.41
CA THR A 56 7.12 -0.37 -1.09
C THR A 56 6.50 0.65 -0.14
N MET A 57 5.57 0.23 0.72
CA MET A 57 4.96 1.10 1.73
C MET A 57 6.01 1.66 2.71
N VAL A 58 6.94 0.82 3.15
CA VAL A 58 8.08 1.24 3.98
C VAL A 58 8.99 2.21 3.21
N GLU A 59 9.32 1.92 1.96
CA GLU A 59 10.12 2.79 1.09
C GLU A 59 9.48 4.19 0.94
N LEU A 60 8.15 4.23 0.79
CA LEU A 60 7.34 5.44 0.65
C LEU A 60 6.97 6.11 1.98
N ARG A 61 7.52 5.62 3.11
CA ARG A 61 7.31 6.19 4.46
C ARG A 61 5.87 6.13 4.97
N TYR A 62 5.07 5.19 4.49
CA TYR A 62 3.78 4.89 5.11
C TYR A 62 3.99 4.26 6.48
N LYS A 63 3.12 4.63 7.42
CA LYS A 63 3.17 4.13 8.79
C LYS A 63 2.33 2.86 8.92
N LEU A 64 2.94 1.80 9.45
CA LEU A 64 2.26 0.58 9.85
C LEU A 64 1.78 0.74 11.30
N THR A 65 0.50 0.43 11.56
CA THR A 65 -0.10 0.47 12.90
C THR A 65 -1.10 -0.67 13.07
N ILE A 66 -1.74 -0.75 14.24
CA ILE A 66 -2.90 -1.62 14.47
C ILE A 66 -4.16 -0.84 14.08
N GLY A 67 -4.89 -1.33 13.08
CA GLY A 67 -6.14 -0.74 12.63
C GLY A 67 -7.29 -0.98 13.62
N PRO A 68 -8.45 -0.35 13.39
CA PRO A 68 -9.64 -0.48 14.26
C PRO A 68 -10.18 -1.91 14.37
N ASP A 69 -9.87 -2.77 13.40
CA ASP A 69 -10.23 -4.19 13.35
C ASP A 69 -9.22 -5.09 14.10
N GLY A 70 -8.21 -4.50 14.73
CA GLY A 70 -7.16 -5.21 15.48
C GLY A 70 -6.08 -5.83 14.58
N ARG A 71 -6.04 -5.52 13.29
CA ARG A 71 -5.06 -6.07 12.35
C ARG A 71 -3.98 -5.06 11.97
N PRO A 72 -2.75 -5.50 11.64
CA PRO A 72 -1.74 -4.61 11.09
C PRO A 72 -2.20 -3.98 9.77
N ALA A 73 -2.23 -2.65 9.72
CA ALA A 73 -2.69 -1.89 8.57
C ALA A 73 -1.85 -0.63 8.35
N TRP A 74 -1.80 -0.18 7.11
CA TRP A 74 -1.15 1.04 6.69
C TRP A 74 -2.08 2.22 6.89
N MET A 75 -1.58 3.26 7.57
CA MET A 75 -2.27 4.53 7.70
C MET A 75 -2.08 5.37 6.45
N MET A 76 -3.18 5.78 5.84
CA MET A 76 -3.18 6.53 4.60
C MET A 76 -4.32 7.54 4.57
N LEU A 77 -4.09 8.70 3.95
CA LEU A 77 -5.12 9.69 3.66
C LEU A 77 -5.49 9.59 2.18
N ARG A 78 -6.78 9.54 1.85
CA ARG A 78 -7.19 9.69 0.45
C ARG A 78 -6.93 11.13 0.01
N ARG A 79 -6.32 11.26 -1.17
CA ARG A 79 -6.01 12.55 -1.76
C ARG A 79 -7.23 13.24 -2.36
#